data_AF-G8QZB8-F1
#
_entry.id   AF-G8QZB8-F1
#
_cell.length_a   1.000
_cell.length_b   1.000
_cell.length_c   1.000
_cell.angle_alpha   90.00
_cell.angle_beta   90.00
_cell.angle_gamma   90.00
#
_symmetry.space_group_name_H-M   'P 1'
#
loop_
_entity.id
_entity.type
_entity.pdbx_description
1 polymer ?
#
loop_
_entity_poly.entity_id
_entity_poly.type
_entity_poly.pdbx_seq_one_letter_code
_entity_poly.pdbx_strand_id
1 'polypeptide(L)'
;MLKYLYLFFLLNIAMPTILLAQDQNIQVQLSWWTDTTNHPELKPFVNLYSNYINSAPDSIYDNPNWNKREKILYKDFDLSRNSIFQGTLTAQAIFSSFIPVLLKIEKKDTVYQLTSLLKAKAHLGPQYTSYDPLAIMKYAVVKENGKWKMANILPYETSNWNKYQQDYITFYAPSADINNKLTIQNSVKFCDSICDHYNLKKPSPFSVYTVNGTHELGQLLGYEYYIYGNAEGKSINNIILSGNSSPYYPHEFVHQIWPKNDKRNRLLDEGIATWLGGSMNQNYKVISMDFSSRAIEKVDGNFTDLLKDHTLSFYAQGAILCDLIHHYYGTKKLKLLLEKDTSDDEKLLQTILEITKWDLSTFNKNWKCYLENISDG
;
A
#
# COMPACT_ATOMS: atom_id res chain seq x y z
N MET A 1 -15.39 -7.20 22.75
CA MET A 1 -15.26 -7.43 21.29
C MET A 1 -14.88 -6.08 20.71
N LEU A 2 -13.61 -5.76 20.47
CA LEU A 2 -12.66 -6.38 19.56
C LEU A 2 -11.25 -6.31 20.22
N LYS A 3 -10.62 -7.46 20.45
CA LYS A 3 -9.23 -7.56 20.92
C LYS A 3 -8.36 -7.91 19.71
N TYR A 4 -7.75 -6.90 19.10
CA TYR A 4 -6.58 -7.08 18.23
C TYR A 4 -5.61 -5.93 18.52
N LEU A 5 -4.98 -6.01 19.69
CA LEU A 5 -3.83 -5.18 20.01
C LEU A 5 -2.60 -5.93 19.48
N TYR A 6 -1.98 -5.37 18.46
CA TYR A 6 -0.71 -5.82 17.90
C TYR A 6 0.35 -5.85 19.00
N LEU A 7 0.84 -7.05 19.34
CA LEU A 7 1.93 -7.23 20.28
C LEU A 7 3.26 -7.06 19.53
N PHE A 8 3.68 -5.82 19.36
CA PHE A 8 5.10 -5.48 19.17
C PHE A 8 5.74 -5.40 20.57
N PHE A 9 6.77 -6.21 20.80
CA PHE A 9 7.95 -6.00 21.66
C PHE A 9 8.51 -7.36 22.11
N LEU A 10 9.67 -7.74 21.58
CA LEU A 10 10.73 -8.38 22.36
C LEU A 10 12.08 -8.00 21.71
N LEU A 11 12.66 -6.91 22.20
CA LEU A 11 14.09 -6.64 22.10
C LEU A 11 14.82 -7.72 22.91
N ASN A 12 15.47 -8.66 22.24
CA ASN A 12 16.62 -9.34 22.81
C ASN A 12 17.86 -8.79 22.14
N ILE A 13 18.72 -8.18 22.94
CA ILE A 13 20.09 -7.80 22.60
C ILE A 13 20.83 -9.10 22.32
N ALA A 14 20.80 -9.55 21.07
CA ALA A 14 21.70 -10.59 20.58
C ALA A 14 22.97 -9.89 20.10
N MET A 15 24.09 -10.26 20.72
CA MET A 15 25.45 -10.03 20.19
C MET A 15 25.48 -10.29 18.67
N PRO A 16 26.23 -9.51 17.87
CA PRO A 16 26.36 -9.77 16.45
C PRO A 16 27.24 -11.00 16.27
N THR A 17 26.64 -12.19 16.31
CA THR A 17 27.18 -13.30 15.56
C THR A 17 27.04 -12.90 14.10
N ILE A 18 28.17 -12.66 13.44
CA ILE A 18 28.23 -12.61 11.98
C ILE A 18 27.93 -14.04 11.53
N LEU A 19 26.65 -14.41 11.55
CA LEU A 19 26.13 -15.50 10.77
C LEU A 19 26.30 -15.05 9.33
N LEU A 20 27.31 -15.61 8.66
CA LEU A 20 27.30 -15.70 7.22
C LEU A 20 25.94 -16.30 6.86
N ALA A 21 25.01 -15.47 6.35
CA ALA A 21 23.74 -15.94 5.84
C ALA A 21 24.10 -16.94 4.74
N GLN A 22 23.98 -18.24 5.03
CA GLN A 22 23.95 -19.22 3.98
C GLN A 22 22.72 -18.88 3.14
N ASP A 23 22.92 -18.57 1.87
CA ASP A 23 21.86 -18.51 0.87
C ASP A 23 21.16 -19.88 0.90
N GLN A 24 20.09 -19.98 1.68
CA GLN A 24 19.25 -21.16 1.67
C GLN A 24 18.52 -21.15 0.34
N ASN A 25 18.90 -22.07 -0.54
CA ASN A 25 18.15 -22.32 -1.75
C ASN A 25 16.75 -22.81 -1.35
N ILE A 26 15.75 -21.96 -1.57
CA ILE A 26 14.36 -22.20 -1.23
C ILE A 26 13.83 -23.26 -2.20
N GLN A 27 13.51 -24.44 -1.65
CA GLN A 27 12.95 -25.52 -2.43
C GLN A 27 11.44 -25.30 -2.65
N VAL A 28 11.06 -25.11 -3.90
CA VAL A 28 9.64 -25.12 -4.32
C VAL A 28 9.14 -26.56 -4.35
N GLN A 29 8.04 -26.83 -3.65
CA GLN A 29 7.33 -28.11 -3.72
C GLN A 29 6.35 -28.12 -4.89
N LEU A 30 6.13 -29.28 -5.48
CA LEU A 30 5.20 -29.46 -6.59
C LEU A 30 3.95 -30.20 -6.11
N SER A 31 2.78 -29.75 -6.55
CA SER A 31 1.55 -30.51 -6.46
C SER A 31 1.51 -31.60 -7.54
N TRP A 32 0.51 -32.48 -7.46
CA TRP A 32 0.21 -33.43 -8.54
C TRP A 32 0.09 -32.76 -9.93
N TRP A 33 -0.60 -31.61 -9.99
CA TRP A 33 -0.86 -30.86 -11.24
C TRP A 33 0.36 -30.11 -11.79
N THR A 34 1.47 -30.12 -11.07
CA THR A 34 2.71 -29.42 -11.46
C THR A 34 3.93 -30.32 -11.37
N ASP A 35 3.73 -31.62 -11.11
CA ASP A 35 4.80 -32.61 -11.09
C ASP A 35 5.39 -32.78 -12.49
N THR A 36 6.63 -32.30 -12.65
CA THR A 36 7.35 -32.33 -13.92
C THR A 36 7.77 -33.73 -14.36
N THR A 37 7.62 -34.74 -13.52
CA THR A 37 7.82 -36.15 -13.90
C THR A 37 6.68 -36.62 -14.81
N ASN A 38 5.45 -36.24 -14.45
CA ASN A 38 4.24 -36.55 -15.22
C ASN A 38 3.95 -35.49 -16.30
N HIS A 39 4.41 -34.26 -16.09
CA HIS A 39 4.18 -33.10 -16.95
C HIS A 39 5.50 -32.40 -17.31
N PRO A 40 6.39 -33.04 -18.09
CA PRO A 40 7.73 -32.52 -18.40
C PRO A 40 7.71 -31.17 -19.14
N GLU A 41 6.63 -30.88 -19.87
CA GLU A 41 6.39 -29.59 -20.53
C GLU A 41 6.29 -28.42 -19.54
N LEU A 42 5.98 -28.67 -18.26
CA LEU A 42 5.85 -27.64 -17.24
C LEU A 42 7.20 -27.21 -16.63
N LYS A 43 8.27 -27.97 -16.88
CA LYS A 43 9.61 -27.74 -16.32
C LYS A 43 10.14 -26.31 -16.51
N PRO A 44 9.97 -25.63 -17.67
CA PRO A 44 10.40 -24.25 -17.82
C PRO A 44 9.71 -23.27 -16.88
N PHE A 45 8.41 -23.48 -16.58
CA PHE A 45 7.64 -22.61 -15.69
C PHE A 45 7.97 -22.86 -14.23
N VAL A 46 8.12 -24.14 -13.84
CA VAL A 46 8.59 -24.53 -12.51
C VAL A 46 9.96 -23.92 -12.23
N ASN A 47 10.90 -24.05 -13.18
CA ASN A 47 12.23 -23.46 -13.03
C ASN A 47 12.19 -21.94 -12.94
N LEU A 48 11.35 -21.28 -13.75
CA LEU A 48 11.19 -19.82 -13.68
C LEU A 48 10.72 -19.38 -12.30
N TYR A 49 9.72 -20.06 -11.72
CA TYR A 49 9.19 -19.71 -10.40
C TYR A 49 10.21 -19.99 -9.29
N SER A 50 10.89 -21.14 -9.31
CA SER A 50 11.98 -21.44 -8.38
C SER A 50 13.09 -20.40 -8.45
N ASN A 51 13.48 -19.99 -9.66
CA ASN A 51 14.48 -18.94 -9.84
C ASN A 51 13.98 -17.59 -9.31
N TYR A 52 12.70 -17.26 -9.52
CA TYR A 52 12.11 -16.02 -9.00
C TYR A 52 12.15 -15.97 -7.47
N ILE A 53 11.68 -17.02 -6.81
CA ILE A 53 11.66 -17.12 -5.34
C ILE A 53 13.06 -17.05 -4.73
N ASN A 54 14.07 -17.60 -5.41
CA ASN A 54 15.47 -17.54 -5.00
C ASN A 54 16.20 -16.26 -5.45
N SER A 55 15.48 -15.28 -6.02
CA SER A 55 16.06 -14.04 -6.54
C SER A 55 15.67 -12.82 -5.69
N ALA A 56 15.74 -12.93 -4.36
CA ALA A 56 15.37 -11.85 -3.43
C ALA A 56 14.06 -11.12 -3.83
N PRO A 57 12.93 -11.86 -3.90
CA PRO A 57 11.64 -11.31 -4.36
C PRO A 57 11.10 -10.22 -3.42
N ASP A 58 11.72 -10.05 -2.25
CA ASP A 58 11.48 -9.00 -1.27
C ASP A 58 12.19 -7.66 -1.59
N SER A 59 12.85 -7.53 -2.75
CA SER A 59 13.62 -6.34 -3.14
C SER A 59 13.27 -5.81 -4.54
N ILE A 60 13.47 -4.50 -4.76
CA ILE A 60 13.28 -3.83 -6.07
C ILE A 60 14.64 -3.67 -6.75
N TYR A 61 14.85 -4.41 -7.84
CA TYR A 61 16.05 -4.35 -8.68
C TYR A 61 15.73 -4.87 -10.10
N ASP A 62 16.69 -4.90 -11.02
CA ASP A 62 16.50 -5.47 -12.35
C ASP A 62 16.41 -7.01 -12.31
N ASN A 63 15.30 -7.54 -11.77
CA ASN A 63 15.12 -8.97 -11.57
C ASN A 63 15.06 -9.68 -12.94
N PRO A 64 15.97 -10.64 -13.21
CA PRO A 64 16.04 -11.30 -14.51
C PRO A 64 14.84 -12.22 -14.78
N ASN A 65 14.07 -12.61 -13.76
CA ASN A 65 12.91 -13.49 -13.90
C ASN A 65 11.62 -12.72 -14.19
N TRP A 66 11.61 -11.39 -14.07
CA TRP A 66 10.44 -10.56 -14.36
C TRP A 66 10.50 -9.93 -15.76
N ASN A 67 9.34 -9.72 -16.39
CA ASN A 67 9.26 -9.14 -17.73
C ASN A 67 9.74 -7.68 -17.75
N LYS A 68 10.31 -7.25 -18.89
CA LYS A 68 10.90 -5.91 -19.02
C LYS A 68 9.84 -4.80 -19.04
N ARG A 69 8.69 -5.07 -19.65
CA ARG A 69 7.60 -4.08 -19.78
C ARG A 69 7.16 -3.53 -18.43
N GLU A 70 6.90 -4.40 -17.45
CA GLU A 70 6.42 -3.98 -16.13
C GLU A 70 7.51 -3.31 -15.29
N LYS A 71 8.78 -3.73 -15.42
CA LYS A 71 9.91 -3.03 -14.80
C LYS A 71 10.12 -1.60 -15.33
N ILE A 72 9.65 -1.31 -16.56
CA ILE A 72 9.66 0.05 -17.12
C ILE A 72 8.45 0.85 -16.62
N LEU A 73 7.27 0.21 -16.56
CA LEU A 73 6.02 0.87 -16.17
C LEU A 73 5.95 1.17 -14.67
N TYR A 74 6.54 0.32 -13.84
CA TYR A 74 6.35 0.32 -12.41
C TYR A 74 7.70 0.39 -11.68
N LYS A 75 7.82 1.29 -10.71
CA LYS A 75 8.98 1.32 -9.80
C LYS A 75 8.99 0.04 -8.97
N ASP A 76 7.85 -0.31 -8.38
CA ASP A 76 7.63 -1.60 -7.74
C ASP A 76 6.90 -2.53 -8.71
N PHE A 77 7.65 -3.38 -9.41
CA PHE A 77 7.19 -4.12 -10.59
C PHE A 77 6.39 -5.38 -10.27
N ASP A 78 6.49 -5.94 -9.06
CA ASP A 78 5.63 -7.02 -8.60
C ASP A 78 4.57 -6.41 -7.67
N LEU A 79 3.33 -6.30 -8.13
CA LEU A 79 2.27 -5.66 -7.35
C LEU A 79 1.93 -6.42 -6.07
N SER A 80 2.20 -7.73 -6.03
CA SER A 80 1.93 -8.55 -4.85
C SER A 80 2.93 -8.26 -3.72
N ARG A 81 4.18 -7.97 -4.09
CA ARG A 81 5.33 -8.02 -3.16
C ARG A 81 5.22 -7.04 -1.99
N ASN A 82 4.65 -5.86 -2.24
CA ASN A 82 4.52 -4.79 -1.25
C ASN A 82 3.62 -5.18 -0.07
N SER A 83 2.62 -6.05 -0.30
CA SER A 83 1.74 -6.51 0.78
C SER A 83 2.40 -7.62 1.61
N ILE A 84 3.02 -8.60 0.96
CA ILE A 84 3.57 -9.77 1.64
C ILE A 84 4.91 -9.48 2.34
N PHE A 85 5.81 -8.72 1.69
CA PHE A 85 7.13 -8.42 2.23
C PHE A 85 7.18 -7.04 2.87
N GLN A 86 6.56 -6.91 4.05
CA GLN A 86 6.46 -5.65 4.79
C GLN A 86 7.10 -5.72 6.18
N GLY A 87 7.73 -4.63 6.59
CA GLY A 87 8.39 -4.52 7.90
C GLY A 87 9.48 -5.58 8.08
N THR A 88 9.30 -6.46 9.06
CA THR A 88 10.24 -7.55 9.37
C THR A 88 10.00 -8.83 8.57
N LEU A 89 8.94 -8.89 7.75
CA LEU A 89 8.60 -10.05 6.91
C LEU A 89 9.42 -10.04 5.61
N THR A 90 10.74 -10.22 5.71
CA THR A 90 11.62 -10.38 4.54
C THR A 90 11.35 -11.70 3.82
N ALA A 91 11.88 -11.87 2.60
CA ALA A 91 11.81 -13.16 1.89
C ALA A 91 12.42 -14.27 2.75
N GLN A 92 13.56 -14.01 3.38
CA GLN A 92 14.20 -14.97 4.27
C GLN A 92 13.32 -15.35 5.47
N ALA A 93 12.69 -14.36 6.12
CA ALA A 93 11.79 -14.60 7.27
C ALA A 93 10.53 -15.37 6.87
N ILE A 94 9.97 -15.10 5.69
CA ILE A 94 8.82 -15.83 5.18
C ILE A 94 9.22 -17.27 4.82
N PHE A 95 10.27 -17.46 4.01
CA PHE A 95 10.65 -18.80 3.55
C PHE A 95 11.33 -19.66 4.61
N SER A 96 11.78 -19.08 5.74
CA SER A 96 12.16 -19.86 6.92
C SER A 96 10.95 -20.57 7.54
N SER A 97 9.75 -20.02 7.41
CA SER A 97 8.52 -20.49 8.07
C SER A 97 7.50 -21.11 7.09
N PHE A 98 7.50 -20.68 5.83
CA PHE A 98 6.54 -21.08 4.83
C PHE A 98 7.25 -21.72 3.63
N ILE A 99 6.67 -22.80 3.12
CA ILE A 99 7.14 -23.51 1.94
C ILE A 99 6.30 -23.05 0.74
N PRO A 100 6.93 -22.54 -0.34
CA PRO A 100 6.23 -22.31 -1.59
C PRO A 100 5.89 -23.65 -2.25
N VAL A 101 4.59 -23.91 -2.41
CA VAL A 101 4.06 -25.06 -3.15
C VAL A 101 3.46 -24.53 -4.44
N LEU A 102 3.90 -25.06 -5.58
CA LEU A 102 3.28 -24.78 -6.87
C LEU A 102 2.03 -25.63 -7.00
N LEU A 103 0.86 -24.99 -7.07
CA LEU A 103 -0.41 -25.70 -7.11
C LEU A 103 -0.84 -26.04 -8.53
N LYS A 104 -0.70 -25.08 -9.45
CA LYS A 104 -1.27 -25.20 -10.80
C LYS A 104 -0.54 -24.28 -11.77
N ILE A 105 -0.38 -24.74 -13.00
CA ILE A 105 0.04 -23.93 -14.16
C ILE A 105 -0.99 -24.17 -15.26
N GLU A 106 -1.62 -23.12 -15.76
CA GLU A 106 -2.66 -23.20 -16.79
C GLU A 106 -2.38 -22.25 -17.93
N LYS A 107 -2.65 -22.67 -19.16
CA LYS A 107 -2.65 -21.74 -20.29
C LYS A 107 -3.97 -20.96 -20.29
N LYS A 108 -3.89 -19.63 -20.27
CA LYS A 108 -5.01 -18.71 -20.45
C LYS A 108 -4.70 -17.79 -21.62
N ASP A 109 -5.46 -17.92 -22.70
CA ASP A 109 -5.28 -17.16 -23.94
C ASP A 109 -3.83 -17.22 -24.44
N THR A 110 -3.12 -16.08 -24.33
CA THR A 110 -1.74 -15.89 -24.81
C THR A 110 -0.69 -16.05 -23.70
N VAL A 111 -1.10 -16.27 -22.46
CA VAL A 111 -0.21 -16.38 -21.29
C VAL A 111 -0.41 -17.70 -20.54
N TYR A 112 0.51 -18.00 -19.64
CA TYR A 112 0.29 -19.02 -18.62
C TYR A 112 -0.01 -18.33 -17.29
N GLN A 113 -0.94 -18.87 -16.51
CA GLN A 113 -1.18 -18.47 -15.14
C GLN A 113 -0.58 -19.51 -14.21
N LEU A 114 0.18 -19.04 -13.24
CA LEU A 114 0.81 -19.83 -12.20
C LEU A 114 0.15 -19.53 -10.86
N THR A 115 -0.28 -20.57 -10.14
CA THR A 115 -0.85 -20.45 -8.80
C THR A 115 0.07 -21.13 -7.79
N SER A 116 0.46 -20.43 -6.73
CA SER A 116 1.30 -20.96 -5.65
C SER A 116 0.67 -20.74 -4.28
N LEU A 117 0.90 -21.68 -3.38
CA LEU A 117 0.52 -21.65 -1.97
C LEU A 117 1.76 -21.41 -1.12
N LEU A 118 1.68 -20.52 -0.14
CA LEU A 118 2.68 -20.41 0.93
C LEU A 118 2.19 -21.18 2.15
N LYS A 119 2.62 -22.44 2.25
CA LYS A 119 2.17 -23.39 3.27
C LYS A 119 3.05 -23.32 4.52
N ALA A 120 2.46 -23.33 5.72
CA ALA A 120 3.25 -23.34 6.96
C ALA A 120 4.09 -24.64 7.08
N LYS A 121 5.32 -24.53 7.57
CA LYS A 121 6.14 -25.70 7.89
C LYS A 121 5.56 -26.44 9.10
N ALA A 122 5.41 -27.76 8.98
CA ALA A 122 4.75 -28.61 9.99
C ALA A 122 5.34 -28.53 11.40
N HIS A 123 6.63 -28.17 11.54
CA HIS A 123 7.33 -28.11 12.82
C HIS A 123 7.14 -26.79 13.59
N LEU A 124 6.44 -25.80 13.03
CA LEU A 124 6.27 -24.49 13.68
C LEU A 124 5.34 -24.54 14.90
N GLY A 125 4.60 -25.63 15.09
CA GLY A 125 3.72 -25.84 16.23
C GLY A 125 2.27 -25.37 16.00
N PRO A 126 1.34 -25.69 16.91
CA PRO A 126 -0.09 -25.45 16.73
C PRO A 126 -0.46 -23.98 16.50
N GLN A 127 0.32 -23.05 17.04
CA GLN A 127 0.09 -21.61 16.92
C GLN A 127 0.23 -21.07 15.49
N TYR A 128 0.87 -21.83 14.59
CA TYR A 128 0.97 -21.47 13.16
C TYR A 128 -0.13 -22.10 12.30
N THR A 129 -0.96 -22.98 12.86
CA THR A 129 -2.09 -23.58 12.13
C THR A 129 -3.12 -22.54 11.68
N SER A 130 -3.33 -21.48 12.48
CA SER A 130 -4.17 -20.35 12.08
C SER A 130 -3.57 -19.51 10.95
N TYR A 131 -2.30 -19.73 10.61
CA TYR A 131 -1.58 -19.05 9.54
C TYR A 131 -1.28 -19.96 8.34
N ASP A 132 -1.90 -21.15 8.27
CA ASP A 132 -1.73 -22.09 7.17
C ASP A 132 -3.00 -22.13 6.29
N PRO A 133 -2.96 -21.62 5.04
CA PRO A 133 -1.81 -20.99 4.38
C PRO A 133 -1.62 -19.52 4.73
N LEU A 134 -0.42 -18.99 4.48
CA LEU A 134 -0.14 -17.55 4.57
C LEU A 134 -0.80 -16.80 3.41
N ALA A 135 -0.63 -17.33 2.20
CA ALA A 135 -1.16 -16.74 0.97
C ALA A 135 -1.35 -17.81 -0.12
N ILE A 136 -2.29 -17.54 -1.03
CA ILE A 136 -2.38 -18.17 -2.34
C ILE A 136 -2.18 -17.07 -3.37
N MET A 137 -1.10 -17.18 -4.14
CA MET A 137 -0.65 -16.16 -5.08
C MET A 137 -0.84 -16.62 -6.53
N LYS A 138 -1.21 -15.69 -7.41
CA LYS A 138 -1.37 -15.87 -8.84
C LYS A 138 -0.42 -14.93 -9.58
N TYR A 139 0.31 -15.49 -10.52
CA TYR A 139 1.19 -14.75 -11.43
C TYR A 139 0.86 -15.10 -12.88
N ALA A 140 1.07 -14.15 -13.77
CA ALA A 140 1.13 -14.44 -15.19
C ALA A 140 2.57 -14.82 -15.57
N VAL A 141 2.69 -15.65 -16.61
CA VAL A 141 3.95 -16.04 -17.22
C VAL A 141 3.86 -15.79 -18.71
N VAL A 142 4.77 -14.95 -19.19
CA VAL A 142 4.80 -14.45 -20.57
C VAL A 142 6.10 -14.81 -21.28
N LYS A 143 6.04 -14.89 -22.60
CA LYS A 143 7.21 -15.14 -23.43
C LYS A 143 7.78 -13.82 -23.95
N GLU A 144 9.03 -13.53 -23.59
CA GLU A 144 9.77 -12.34 -24.03
C GLU A 144 11.09 -12.79 -24.66
N ASN A 145 11.31 -12.45 -25.94
CA ASN A 145 12.53 -12.81 -26.68
C ASN A 145 12.88 -14.32 -26.58
N GLY A 146 11.87 -15.17 -26.69
CA GLY A 146 12.02 -16.63 -26.61
C GLY A 146 12.16 -17.21 -25.20
N LYS A 147 12.25 -16.38 -24.14
CA LYS A 147 12.38 -16.80 -22.74
C LYS A 147 11.10 -16.53 -21.96
N TRP A 148 10.78 -17.41 -21.00
CA TRP A 148 9.65 -17.19 -20.09
C TRP A 148 10.01 -16.19 -18.98
N LYS A 149 9.06 -15.35 -18.60
CA LYS A 149 9.18 -14.30 -17.58
C LYS A 149 7.91 -14.21 -16.74
N MET A 150 8.07 -13.93 -15.45
CA MET A 150 6.99 -13.59 -14.53
C MET A 150 6.39 -12.23 -14.90
N ALA A 151 5.10 -12.08 -14.62
CA ALA A 151 4.34 -10.85 -14.82
C ALA A 151 3.19 -10.76 -13.82
N ASN A 152 2.71 -9.54 -13.59
CA ASN A 152 1.51 -9.32 -12.80
C ASN A 152 0.29 -9.92 -13.48
N ILE A 153 -0.66 -10.41 -12.68
CA ILE A 153 -1.92 -10.97 -13.21
C ILE A 153 -2.88 -9.86 -13.69
N LEU A 154 -2.79 -8.66 -13.08
CA LEU A 154 -3.64 -7.49 -13.34
C LEU A 154 -3.94 -7.23 -14.82
N PRO A 155 -2.96 -7.03 -15.72
CA PRO A 155 -3.24 -6.68 -17.11
C PRO A 155 -3.96 -7.79 -17.90
N TYR A 156 -3.90 -9.04 -17.43
CA TYR A 156 -4.52 -10.17 -18.12
C TYR A 156 -5.96 -10.41 -17.64
N GLU A 157 -6.19 -10.36 -16.31
CA GLU A 157 -7.54 -10.52 -15.74
C GLU A 157 -8.44 -9.31 -16.02
N THR A 158 -7.85 -8.14 -16.27
CA THR A 158 -8.60 -6.91 -16.59
C THR A 158 -8.67 -6.59 -18.08
N SER A 159 -8.15 -7.48 -18.95
CA SER A 159 -8.05 -7.23 -20.39
C SER A 159 -9.40 -6.99 -21.08
N ASN A 160 -10.46 -7.61 -20.57
CA ASN A 160 -11.82 -7.50 -21.09
C ASN A 160 -12.72 -6.58 -20.26
N TRP A 161 -12.15 -5.82 -19.31
CA TRP A 161 -12.93 -4.93 -18.45
C TRP A 161 -13.42 -3.69 -19.19
N ASN A 162 -14.49 -3.10 -18.66
CA ASN A 162 -14.98 -1.81 -19.13
C ASN A 162 -13.93 -0.74 -18.83
N LYS A 163 -13.53 -0.04 -19.88
CA LYS A 163 -12.52 1.02 -19.84
C LYS A 163 -13.16 2.35 -20.19
N TYR A 164 -12.97 3.35 -19.33
CA TYR A 164 -13.35 4.73 -19.62
C TYR A 164 -12.18 5.65 -19.31
N GLN A 165 -11.83 6.53 -20.25
CA GLN A 165 -10.77 7.52 -20.05
C GLN A 165 -11.37 8.91 -19.96
N GLN A 166 -10.97 9.66 -18.94
CA GLN A 166 -11.27 11.08 -18.79
C GLN A 166 -9.97 11.80 -18.46
N ASP A 167 -9.54 12.64 -19.39
CA ASP A 167 -8.31 13.41 -19.29
C ASP A 167 -7.09 12.49 -18.98
N TYR A 168 -6.44 12.68 -17.83
CA TYR A 168 -5.28 11.90 -17.41
C TYR A 168 -5.62 10.68 -16.54
N ILE A 169 -6.90 10.38 -16.31
CA ILE A 169 -7.33 9.23 -15.51
C ILE A 169 -8.01 8.18 -16.40
N THR A 170 -7.55 6.93 -16.30
CA THR A 170 -8.19 5.78 -16.97
C THR A 170 -8.86 4.88 -15.93
N PHE A 171 -10.16 4.68 -16.06
CA PHE A 171 -10.98 3.87 -15.16
C PHE A 171 -11.22 2.49 -15.77
N TYR A 172 -11.05 1.46 -14.96
CA TYR A 172 -11.27 0.05 -15.29
C TYR A 172 -12.24 -0.55 -14.28
N ALA A 173 -13.29 -1.23 -14.78
CA ALA A 173 -14.22 -1.96 -13.92
C ALA A 173 -14.78 -3.22 -14.62
N PRO A 174 -15.09 -4.29 -13.87
CA PRO A 174 -15.63 -5.53 -14.44
C PRO A 174 -17.03 -5.31 -15.06
N SER A 175 -17.82 -4.38 -14.53
CA SER A 175 -19.14 -3.99 -15.06
C SER A 175 -19.19 -2.50 -15.38
N ALA A 176 -19.94 -2.13 -16.42
CA ALA A 176 -20.17 -0.74 -16.81
C ALA A 176 -20.93 0.06 -15.73
N ASP A 177 -21.76 -0.59 -14.93
CA ASP A 177 -22.57 0.06 -13.88
C ASP A 177 -21.72 0.68 -12.77
N ILE A 178 -20.52 0.12 -12.53
CA ILE A 178 -19.54 0.65 -11.57
C ILE A 178 -18.94 1.96 -12.11
N ASN A 179 -18.74 2.05 -13.42
CA ASN A 179 -18.21 3.23 -14.10
C ASN A 179 -19.31 4.26 -14.39
N ASN A 180 -19.95 4.76 -13.34
CA ASN A 180 -20.91 5.85 -13.45
C ASN A 180 -20.21 7.11 -14.01
N LYS A 181 -20.68 7.59 -15.17
CA LYS A 181 -20.10 8.74 -15.87
C LYS A 181 -20.04 10.01 -15.02
N LEU A 182 -21.08 10.28 -14.20
CA LEU A 182 -21.11 11.45 -13.32
C LEU A 182 -20.04 11.33 -12.23
N THR A 183 -19.91 10.14 -11.63
CA THR A 183 -18.88 9.86 -10.62
C THR A 183 -17.47 10.04 -11.20
N ILE A 184 -17.22 9.56 -12.41
CA ILE A 184 -15.94 9.75 -13.10
C ILE A 184 -15.64 11.24 -13.34
N GLN A 185 -16.63 12.00 -13.82
CA GLN A 185 -16.48 13.45 -14.00
C GLN A 185 -16.18 14.16 -12.68
N ASN A 186 -16.80 13.72 -11.58
CA ASN A 186 -16.52 14.26 -10.25
C ASN A 186 -15.11 13.91 -9.77
N SER A 187 -14.60 12.71 -10.07
CA SER A 187 -13.22 12.31 -9.77
C SER A 187 -12.19 13.24 -10.43
N VAL A 188 -12.37 13.54 -11.71
CA VAL A 188 -11.46 14.45 -12.43
C VAL A 188 -11.60 15.88 -11.93
N LYS A 189 -12.83 16.39 -11.77
CA LYS A 189 -13.08 17.73 -11.20
C LYS A 189 -12.48 17.91 -9.81
N PHE A 190 -12.52 16.87 -8.96
CA PHE A 190 -11.90 16.89 -7.64
C PHE A 190 -10.37 17.03 -7.75
N CYS A 191 -9.73 16.22 -8.60
CA CYS A 191 -8.29 16.33 -8.82
C CYS A 191 -7.91 17.70 -9.39
N ASP A 192 -8.68 18.20 -10.36
CA ASP A 192 -8.44 19.47 -11.02
C ASP A 192 -8.57 20.64 -10.05
N SER A 193 -9.60 20.64 -9.21
CA SER A 193 -9.83 21.72 -8.24
C SER A 193 -8.69 21.83 -7.23
N ILE A 194 -8.14 20.71 -6.77
CA ILE A 194 -6.95 20.71 -5.90
C ILE A 194 -5.72 21.21 -6.65
N CYS A 195 -5.48 20.70 -7.87
CA CYS A 195 -4.33 21.15 -8.65
C CYS A 195 -4.37 22.66 -8.89
N ASP A 196 -5.54 23.20 -9.25
CA ASP A 196 -5.72 24.61 -9.55
C ASP A 196 -5.61 25.46 -8.29
N HIS A 197 -6.25 25.04 -7.18
CA HIS A 197 -6.20 25.76 -5.90
C HIS A 197 -4.77 25.86 -5.33
N TYR A 198 -4.00 24.77 -5.39
CA TYR A 198 -2.65 24.68 -4.84
C TYR A 198 -1.54 25.01 -5.85
N ASN A 199 -1.91 25.40 -7.08
CA ASN A 199 -1.02 25.61 -8.22
C ASN A 199 -0.03 24.45 -8.39
N LEU A 200 -0.57 23.23 -8.45
CA LEU A 200 0.17 22.00 -8.70
C LEU A 200 0.19 21.71 -10.21
N LYS A 201 1.24 21.04 -10.65
CA LYS A 201 1.26 20.48 -12.01
C LYS A 201 0.23 19.35 -12.08
N LYS A 202 -0.46 19.23 -13.20
CA LYS A 202 -1.30 18.04 -13.46
C LYS A 202 -0.42 16.79 -13.35
N PRO A 203 -0.94 15.71 -12.74
CA PRO A 203 -0.16 14.49 -12.54
C PRO A 203 0.15 13.81 -13.88
N SER A 204 1.11 12.89 -13.86
CA SER A 204 1.25 11.91 -14.92
C SER A 204 -0.02 11.05 -15.01
N PRO A 205 -0.38 10.53 -16.20
CA PRO A 205 -1.54 9.66 -16.33
C PRO A 205 -1.49 8.46 -15.38
N PHE A 206 -2.61 8.16 -14.75
CA PHE A 206 -2.76 7.03 -13.82
C PHE A 206 -4.07 6.28 -14.06
N SER A 207 -4.13 5.07 -13.52
CA SER A 207 -5.28 4.17 -13.69
C SER A 207 -6.01 3.95 -12.38
N VAL A 208 -7.33 3.79 -12.46
CA VAL A 208 -8.20 3.45 -11.33
C VAL A 208 -8.88 2.13 -11.67
N TYR A 209 -8.69 1.11 -10.83
CA TYR A 209 -9.39 -0.17 -10.95
C TYR A 209 -10.43 -0.25 -9.83
N THR A 210 -11.69 -0.42 -10.19
CA THR A 210 -12.79 -0.49 -9.23
C THR A 210 -13.42 -1.87 -9.24
N VAL A 211 -13.54 -2.43 -8.04
CA VAL A 211 -14.08 -3.76 -7.75
C VAL A 211 -14.99 -3.73 -6.52
N ASN A 212 -15.68 -4.84 -6.27
CA ASN A 212 -16.64 -4.98 -5.17
C ASN A 212 -15.99 -5.77 -4.02
N GLY A 213 -15.42 -5.04 -3.07
CA GLY A 213 -14.85 -5.59 -1.84
C GLY A 213 -13.35 -5.88 -1.90
N THR A 214 -12.81 -6.18 -0.73
CA THR A 214 -11.37 -6.37 -0.50
C THR A 214 -10.82 -7.68 -1.07
N HIS A 215 -11.68 -8.68 -1.31
CA HIS A 215 -11.28 -9.95 -1.93
C HIS A 215 -10.91 -9.75 -3.41
N GLU A 216 -11.80 -9.14 -4.20
CA GLU A 216 -11.55 -8.84 -5.61
C GLU A 216 -10.34 -7.88 -5.76
N LEU A 217 -10.17 -6.92 -4.84
CA LEU A 217 -9.00 -6.05 -4.81
C LEU A 217 -7.70 -6.86 -4.61
N GLY A 218 -7.74 -7.85 -3.71
CA GLY A 218 -6.64 -8.79 -3.52
C GLY A 218 -6.27 -9.53 -4.80
N GLN A 219 -7.26 -9.98 -5.57
CA GLN A 219 -7.04 -10.69 -6.83
C GLN A 219 -6.32 -9.83 -7.86
N LEU A 220 -6.58 -8.52 -7.89
CA LEU A 220 -5.84 -7.56 -8.73
C LEU A 220 -4.36 -7.45 -8.35
N LEU A 221 -4.04 -7.62 -7.07
CA LEU A 221 -2.66 -7.68 -6.56
C LEU A 221 -2.04 -9.09 -6.71
N GLY A 222 -2.77 -10.06 -7.26
CA GLY A 222 -2.30 -11.44 -7.40
C GLY A 222 -2.57 -12.32 -6.18
N TYR A 223 -3.41 -11.92 -5.24
CA TYR A 223 -3.82 -12.75 -4.10
C TYR A 223 -5.18 -13.38 -4.31
N GLU A 224 -5.24 -14.71 -4.39
CA GLU A 224 -6.50 -15.44 -4.23
C GLU A 224 -6.88 -15.56 -2.75
N TYR A 225 -5.86 -15.65 -1.89
CA TYR A 225 -6.02 -15.65 -0.46
C TYR A 225 -4.80 -14.96 0.15
N TYR A 226 -5.02 -14.16 1.20
CA TYR A 226 -3.95 -13.56 1.99
C TYR A 226 -4.45 -13.37 3.42
N ILE A 227 -3.75 -13.95 4.39
CA ILE A 227 -4.26 -14.03 5.77
C ILE A 227 -4.49 -12.67 6.42
N TYR A 228 -3.67 -11.67 6.10
CA TYR A 228 -3.80 -10.32 6.67
C TYR A 228 -4.93 -9.51 6.00
N GLY A 229 -5.61 -10.08 5.00
CA GLY A 229 -6.62 -9.41 4.21
C GLY A 229 -6.05 -8.30 3.33
N ASN A 230 -6.94 -7.60 2.64
CA ASN A 230 -6.58 -6.42 1.86
C ASN A 230 -7.33 -5.20 2.39
N ALA A 231 -6.73 -4.03 2.24
CA ALA A 231 -7.41 -2.77 2.49
C ALA A 231 -8.52 -2.52 1.45
N GLU A 232 -9.46 -1.63 1.76
CA GLU A 232 -10.52 -1.20 0.84
C GLU A 232 -9.99 -0.33 -0.31
N GLY A 233 -8.79 0.23 -0.15
CA GLY A 233 -8.11 1.03 -1.16
C GLY A 233 -6.60 0.87 -1.10
N LYS A 234 -5.95 1.05 -2.24
CA LYS A 234 -4.49 1.09 -2.32
C LYS A 234 -4.02 1.89 -3.53
N SER A 235 -3.16 2.86 -3.29
CA SER A 235 -2.34 3.50 -4.33
C SER A 235 -0.98 2.80 -4.45
N ILE A 236 -0.60 2.38 -5.65
CA ILE A 236 0.69 1.77 -5.96
C ILE A 236 1.15 2.19 -7.36
N ASN A 237 2.39 2.65 -7.50
CA ASN A 237 2.90 3.24 -8.75
C ASN A 237 1.96 4.39 -9.24
N ASN A 238 1.42 4.26 -10.45
CA ASN A 238 0.40 5.15 -11.03
C ASN A 238 -0.95 4.40 -11.15
N ILE A 239 -1.29 3.61 -10.13
CA ILE A 239 -2.50 2.80 -10.06
C ILE A 239 -3.18 3.07 -8.72
N ILE A 240 -4.49 3.29 -8.75
CA ILE A 240 -5.39 3.24 -7.60
C ILE A 240 -6.23 1.98 -7.74
N LEU A 241 -6.27 1.17 -6.70
CA LEU A 241 -7.19 0.04 -6.56
C LEU A 241 -8.27 0.42 -5.56
N SER A 242 -9.53 0.26 -5.94
CA SER A 242 -10.70 0.63 -5.15
C SER A 242 -11.63 -0.57 -4.97
N GLY A 243 -11.80 -1.02 -3.73
CA GLY A 243 -12.70 -2.10 -3.34
C GLY A 243 -14.06 -1.62 -2.84
N ASN A 244 -14.36 -0.32 -2.93
CA ASN A 244 -15.61 0.27 -2.41
C ASN A 244 -16.73 0.40 -3.46
N SER A 245 -16.61 -0.30 -4.61
CA SER A 245 -17.56 -0.22 -5.73
C SER A 245 -17.71 1.17 -6.35
N SER A 246 -16.79 2.10 -6.07
CA SER A 246 -16.82 3.47 -6.60
C SER A 246 -15.50 3.87 -7.28
N PRO A 247 -15.56 4.50 -8.46
CA PRO A 247 -14.41 5.13 -9.09
C PRO A 247 -14.09 6.51 -8.49
N TYR A 248 -14.84 6.97 -7.47
CA TYR A 248 -14.53 8.20 -6.73
C TYR A 248 -13.85 7.84 -5.42
N TYR A 249 -12.52 8.02 -5.38
CA TYR A 249 -11.70 7.75 -4.22
C TYR A 249 -10.79 8.94 -3.88
N PRO A 250 -11.35 10.02 -3.29
CA PRO A 250 -10.65 11.29 -3.09
C PRO A 250 -9.34 11.19 -2.32
N HIS A 251 -9.30 10.37 -1.27
CA HIS A 251 -8.09 10.13 -0.47
C HIS A 251 -6.92 9.66 -1.36
N GLU A 252 -7.13 8.60 -2.14
CA GLU A 252 -6.11 8.05 -3.03
C GLU A 252 -5.79 8.98 -4.21
N PHE A 253 -6.74 9.81 -4.65
CA PHE A 253 -6.46 10.84 -5.65
C PHE A 253 -5.47 11.89 -5.15
N VAL A 254 -5.56 12.29 -3.87
CA VAL A 254 -4.58 13.23 -3.28
C VAL A 254 -3.17 12.64 -3.35
N HIS A 255 -3.01 11.35 -3.05
CA HIS A 255 -1.73 10.64 -3.17
C HIS A 255 -1.16 10.63 -4.61
N GLN A 256 -2.02 10.67 -5.64
CA GLN A 256 -1.59 10.72 -7.05
C GLN A 256 -1.26 12.13 -7.54
N ILE A 257 -1.99 13.16 -7.08
CA ILE A 257 -1.82 14.54 -7.57
C ILE A 257 -0.81 15.35 -6.76
N TRP A 258 -0.62 15.01 -5.48
CA TRP A 258 0.33 15.74 -4.65
C TRP A 258 1.77 15.32 -4.97
N PRO A 259 2.73 16.25 -5.09
CA PRO A 259 4.11 15.89 -5.38
C PRO A 259 4.71 14.93 -4.34
N LYS A 260 5.33 13.85 -4.84
CA LYS A 260 6.01 12.85 -4.01
C LYS A 260 7.24 13.46 -3.33
N ASN A 261 7.45 13.06 -2.09
CA ASN A 261 8.65 13.40 -1.32
C ASN A 261 9.00 12.19 -0.46
N ASP A 262 10.02 11.42 -0.87
CA ASP A 262 10.47 10.20 -0.17
C ASP A 262 11.03 10.50 1.24
N LYS A 263 11.18 11.78 1.60
CA LYS A 263 11.58 12.25 2.94
C LYS A 263 10.42 12.87 3.73
N ARG A 264 9.18 12.77 3.26
CA ARG A 264 8.00 13.26 4.00
C ARG A 264 7.62 12.26 5.09
N ASN A 265 7.31 12.75 6.29
CA ASN A 265 6.74 11.91 7.34
C ASN A 265 5.43 11.26 6.87
N ARG A 266 5.21 9.99 7.19
CA ARG A 266 3.95 9.28 6.88
C ARG A 266 2.73 10.00 7.45
N LEU A 267 2.84 10.62 8.62
CA LEU A 267 1.77 11.43 9.23
C LEU A 267 1.35 12.59 8.33
N LEU A 268 2.30 13.24 7.65
CA LEU A 268 1.99 14.31 6.70
C LEU A 268 1.43 13.77 5.39
N ASP A 269 1.94 12.64 4.91
CA ASP A 269 1.50 12.04 3.66
C ASP A 269 0.04 11.56 3.72
N GLU A 270 -0.33 10.80 4.75
CA GLU A 270 -1.73 10.45 4.98
C GLU A 270 -2.56 11.66 5.45
N GLY A 271 -1.93 12.63 6.12
CA GLY A 271 -2.58 13.82 6.64
C GLY A 271 -3.15 14.70 5.54
N ILE A 272 -2.35 15.03 4.52
CA ILE A 272 -2.81 15.85 3.38
C ILE A 272 -3.91 15.15 2.60
N ALA A 273 -3.80 13.82 2.41
CA ALA A 273 -4.82 13.00 1.76
C ALA A 273 -6.12 12.95 2.56
N THR A 274 -6.04 12.85 3.89
CA THR A 274 -7.20 12.84 4.77
C THR A 274 -7.87 14.20 4.88
N TRP A 275 -7.10 15.28 4.95
CA TRP A 275 -7.65 16.63 5.03
C TRP A 275 -8.43 17.02 3.77
N LEU A 276 -7.87 16.72 2.59
CA LEU A 276 -8.49 17.08 1.31
C LEU A 276 -9.50 16.05 0.80
N GLY A 277 -9.26 14.77 1.07
CA GLY A 277 -10.03 13.64 0.52
C GLY A 277 -10.87 12.87 1.53
N GLY A 278 -10.74 13.14 2.83
CA GLY A 278 -11.36 12.32 3.88
C GLY A 278 -10.71 10.94 4.04
N SER A 279 -11.36 10.06 4.80
CA SER A 279 -10.92 8.68 5.04
C SER A 279 -12.10 7.84 5.54
N MET A 280 -12.09 6.52 5.34
CA MET A 280 -13.13 5.59 5.82
C MET A 280 -14.57 6.03 5.47
N ASN A 281 -14.79 6.56 4.27
CA ASN A 281 -16.05 7.14 3.80
C ASN A 281 -16.58 8.33 4.63
N GLN A 282 -15.73 8.95 5.45
CA GLN A 282 -16.01 10.16 6.20
C GLN A 282 -15.21 11.33 5.63
N ASN A 283 -15.80 12.52 5.66
CA ASN A 283 -15.09 13.75 5.32
C ASN A 283 -14.23 14.23 6.49
N TYR A 284 -13.31 15.17 6.21
CA TYR A 284 -12.41 15.74 7.20
C TYR A 284 -13.12 16.22 8.46
N LYS A 285 -14.26 16.93 8.33
CA LYS A 285 -14.99 17.50 9.48
C LYS A 285 -15.36 16.43 10.51
N VAL A 286 -15.91 15.31 10.07
CA VAL A 286 -16.30 14.20 10.96
C VAL A 286 -15.08 13.56 11.62
N ILE A 287 -14.03 13.32 10.82
CA ILE A 287 -12.79 12.68 11.29
C ILE A 287 -12.08 13.55 12.33
N SER A 288 -11.99 14.86 12.08
CA SER A 288 -11.30 15.79 12.96
C SER A 288 -12.03 15.96 14.28
N MET A 289 -13.36 16.02 14.27
CA MET A 289 -14.18 16.11 15.49
C MET A 289 -13.97 14.89 16.40
N ASP A 290 -14.16 13.68 15.85
CA ASP A 290 -13.99 12.45 16.62
C ASP A 290 -12.56 12.26 17.15
N PHE A 291 -11.55 12.64 16.37
CA PHE A 291 -10.17 12.60 16.83
C PHE A 291 -9.91 13.61 17.94
N SER A 292 -10.33 14.88 17.77
CA SER A 292 -10.06 15.95 18.73
C SER A 292 -10.59 15.62 20.12
N SER A 293 -11.83 15.13 20.23
CA SER A 293 -12.42 14.73 21.52
C SER A 293 -11.59 13.63 22.21
N ARG A 294 -11.19 12.59 21.47
CA ARG A 294 -10.40 11.48 22.01
C ARG A 294 -8.97 11.88 22.37
N ALA A 295 -8.35 12.76 21.59
CA ALA A 295 -7.01 13.27 21.83
C ALA A 295 -6.94 14.12 23.11
N ILE A 296 -7.94 14.97 23.34
CA ILE A 296 -8.08 15.79 24.55
C ILE A 296 -8.27 14.89 25.77
N GLU A 297 -9.19 13.91 25.70
CA GLU A 297 -9.46 13.00 26.83
C GLU A 297 -8.22 12.19 27.23
N LYS A 298 -7.41 11.76 26.25
CA LYS A 298 -6.37 10.75 26.49
C LYS A 298 -5.03 11.33 26.95
N VAL A 299 -4.55 12.38 26.28
CA VAL A 299 -3.21 12.95 26.52
C VAL A 299 -3.25 14.47 26.67
N ASP A 300 -4.40 14.99 27.11
CA ASP A 300 -4.67 16.43 27.23
C ASP A 300 -4.42 17.18 25.90
N GLY A 301 -4.54 16.47 24.77
CA GLY A 301 -4.27 16.99 23.44
C GLY A 301 -2.80 17.33 23.17
N ASN A 302 -1.82 16.90 23.97
CA ASN A 302 -0.40 17.22 23.73
C ASN A 302 0.13 16.57 22.44
N PHE A 303 0.65 17.37 21.50
CA PHE A 303 1.08 16.86 20.19
C PHE A 303 2.25 15.87 20.29
N THR A 304 3.24 16.17 21.13
CA THR A 304 4.42 15.29 21.28
C THR A 304 4.10 13.96 21.94
N ASP A 305 3.07 13.91 22.78
CA ASP A 305 2.59 12.65 23.35
C ASP A 305 1.73 11.89 22.34
N LEU A 306 0.94 12.59 21.52
CA LEU A 306 0.18 11.99 20.41
C LEU A 306 1.09 11.35 19.36
N LEU A 307 2.25 11.93 19.04
CA LEU A 307 3.22 11.31 18.12
C LEU A 307 3.69 9.92 18.60
N LYS A 308 3.74 9.71 19.92
CA LYS A 308 4.13 8.43 20.53
C LYS A 308 2.93 7.49 20.73
N ASP A 309 1.72 7.98 20.52
CA ASP A 309 0.49 7.22 20.74
C ASP A 309 0.05 6.50 19.47
N HIS A 310 0.30 5.20 19.43
CA HIS A 310 -0.06 4.35 18.29
C HIS A 310 -1.53 3.88 18.31
N THR A 311 -2.34 4.30 19.28
CA THR A 311 -3.75 3.87 19.38
C THR A 311 -4.73 4.86 18.75
N LEU A 312 -4.32 6.12 18.57
CA LEU A 312 -5.12 7.14 17.92
C LEU A 312 -4.81 7.19 16.42
N SER A 313 -5.77 7.68 15.63
CA SER A 313 -5.65 7.68 14.18
C SER A 313 -4.63 8.72 13.71
N PHE A 314 -3.48 8.24 13.23
CA PHE A 314 -2.44 9.12 12.68
C PHE A 314 -2.90 9.87 11.41
N TYR A 315 -3.88 9.33 10.67
CA TYR A 315 -4.55 10.00 9.55
C TYR A 315 -5.20 11.33 9.99
N ALA A 316 -5.98 11.26 11.07
CA ALA A 316 -6.69 12.42 11.61
C ALA A 316 -5.73 13.44 12.22
N GLN A 317 -4.72 12.97 12.98
CA GLN A 317 -3.67 13.84 13.52
C GLN A 317 -2.94 14.60 12.42
N GLY A 318 -2.53 13.90 11.36
CA GLY A 318 -1.87 14.51 10.20
C GLY A 318 -2.76 15.51 9.47
N ALA A 319 -4.06 15.20 9.33
CA ALA A 319 -5.02 16.09 8.68
C ALA A 319 -5.18 17.41 9.45
N ILE A 320 -5.37 17.31 10.78
CA ILE A 320 -5.49 18.48 11.65
C ILE A 320 -4.20 19.31 11.64
N LEU A 321 -3.03 18.67 11.57
CA LEU A 321 -1.76 19.38 11.44
C LEU A 321 -1.67 20.16 10.12
N CYS A 322 -2.06 19.53 9.00
CA CYS A 322 -2.10 20.19 7.70
C CYS A 322 -3.06 21.39 7.71
N ASP A 323 -4.25 21.19 8.29
CA ASP A 323 -5.28 22.20 8.44
C ASP A 323 -4.81 23.36 9.33
N LEU A 324 -4.21 23.09 10.50
CA LEU A 324 -3.67 24.11 11.41
C LEU A 324 -2.62 24.98 10.71
N ILE A 325 -1.66 24.36 10.03
CA ILE A 325 -0.60 25.08 9.33
C ILE A 325 -1.19 25.90 8.17
N HIS A 326 -2.15 25.35 7.44
CA HIS A 326 -2.85 26.10 6.39
C HIS A 326 -3.67 27.27 6.96
N HIS A 327 -4.40 27.05 8.04
CA HIS A 327 -5.29 28.03 8.67
C HIS A 327 -4.51 29.25 9.15
N TYR A 328 -3.42 29.06 9.89
CA TYR A 328 -2.65 30.16 10.48
C TYR A 328 -1.58 30.75 9.54
N TYR A 329 -1.06 29.96 8.60
CA TYR A 329 0.13 30.35 7.83
C TYR A 329 -0.04 30.26 6.32
N GLY A 330 -1.19 29.79 5.85
CA GLY A 330 -1.57 29.73 4.45
C GLY A 330 -0.86 28.64 3.65
N THR A 331 -1.29 28.51 2.40
CA THR A 331 -0.86 27.49 1.44
C THR A 331 0.66 27.41 1.26
N LYS A 332 1.36 28.56 1.23
CA LYS A 332 2.82 28.61 1.02
C LYS A 332 3.58 27.87 2.13
N LYS A 333 3.11 27.98 3.38
CA LYS A 333 3.77 27.36 4.53
C LYS A 333 3.40 25.89 4.67
N LEU A 334 2.17 25.50 4.33
CA LEU A 334 1.80 24.10 4.19
C LEU A 334 2.67 23.38 3.13
N LYS A 335 2.82 23.96 1.93
CA LYS A 335 3.68 23.37 0.88
C LYS A 335 5.12 23.21 1.36
N LEU A 336 5.65 24.22 2.05
CA LEU A 336 6.99 24.15 2.64
C LEU A 336 7.11 22.98 3.64
N LEU A 337 6.12 22.75 4.51
CA LEU A 337 6.11 21.60 5.42
C LEU A 337 6.15 20.27 4.66
N LEU A 338 5.35 20.14 3.60
CA LEU A 338 5.21 18.91 2.81
C LEU A 338 6.43 18.63 1.89
N GLU A 339 7.23 19.65 1.57
CA GLU A 339 8.43 19.55 0.72
C GLU A 339 9.73 19.35 1.52
N LYS A 340 9.74 19.66 2.82
CA LYS A 340 10.91 19.51 3.69
C LYS A 340 11.20 18.05 4.03
N ASP A 341 12.43 17.80 4.48
CA ASP A 341 12.81 16.52 5.08
C ASP A 341 12.18 16.44 6.47
N THR A 342 11.18 15.58 6.60
CA THR A 342 10.44 15.28 7.83
C THR A 342 10.44 13.77 8.08
N SER A 343 11.49 13.07 7.64
CA SER A 343 11.53 11.59 7.59
C SER A 343 11.30 10.89 8.92
N ASP A 344 11.50 11.60 10.02
CA ASP A 344 11.31 11.15 11.39
C ASP A 344 10.60 12.26 12.22
N ASP A 345 10.17 11.90 13.42
CA ASP A 345 9.36 12.77 14.28
C ASP A 345 10.14 14.00 14.79
N GLU A 346 11.46 13.89 14.97
CA GLU A 346 12.31 15.01 15.40
C GLU A 346 12.41 16.06 14.30
N LYS A 347 12.72 15.64 13.07
CA LYS A 347 12.76 16.53 11.90
C LYS A 347 11.39 17.14 11.59
N LEU A 348 10.32 16.36 11.74
CA LEU A 348 8.95 16.87 11.61
C LEU A 348 8.71 18.00 12.61
N LEU A 349 8.96 17.75 13.89
CA LEU A 349 8.78 18.73 14.95
C LEU A 349 9.63 19.98 14.72
N GLN A 350 10.92 19.81 14.41
CA GLN A 350 11.81 20.92 14.09
C GLN A 350 11.26 21.77 12.95
N THR A 351 10.80 21.15 11.87
CA THR A 351 10.23 21.86 10.70
C THR A 351 8.96 22.63 11.09
N ILE A 352 8.10 22.06 11.93
CA ILE A 352 6.90 22.73 12.45
C ILE A 352 7.29 23.97 13.25
N LEU A 353 8.22 23.86 14.19
CA LEU A 353 8.69 24.99 15.01
C LEU A 353 9.37 26.07 14.15
N GLU A 354 10.14 25.66 13.13
CA GLU A 354 10.75 26.59 12.17
C GLU A 354 9.72 27.37 11.35
N ILE A 355 8.62 26.72 10.94
CA ILE A 355 7.54 27.33 10.15
C ILE A 355 6.73 28.29 11.01
N THR A 356 6.35 27.84 12.21
CA THR A 356 5.47 28.56 13.13
C THR A 356 6.17 29.68 13.90
N LYS A 357 7.50 29.57 14.06
CA LYS A 357 8.30 30.42 14.96
C LYS A 357 7.87 30.33 16.42
N TRP A 358 7.16 29.27 16.77
CA TRP A 358 6.80 28.96 18.16
C TRP A 358 7.89 28.10 18.78
N ASP A 359 8.09 28.25 20.09
CA ASP A 359 8.75 27.22 20.86
C ASP A 359 7.80 26.03 21.07
N LEU A 360 8.34 24.91 21.58
CA LEU A 360 7.58 23.68 21.76
C LEU A 360 6.38 23.85 22.70
N SER A 361 6.52 24.64 23.76
CA SER A 361 5.44 24.88 24.73
C SER A 361 4.28 25.64 24.08
N THR A 362 4.62 26.70 23.35
CA THR A 362 3.67 27.52 22.60
C THR A 362 2.97 26.72 21.51
N PHE A 363 3.71 25.87 20.79
CA PHE A 363 3.11 24.99 19.78
C PHE A 363 2.12 24.01 20.40
N ASN A 364 2.50 23.29 21.46
CA ASN A 364 1.59 22.36 22.14
C ASN A 364 0.33 23.06 22.66
N LYS A 365 0.46 24.27 23.23
CA LYS A 365 -0.68 25.07 23.67
C LYS A 365 -1.62 25.43 22.52
N ASN A 366 -1.07 25.93 21.41
CA ASN A 366 -1.88 26.35 20.26
C ASN A 366 -2.52 25.16 19.54
N TRP A 367 -1.80 24.04 19.44
CA TRP A 367 -2.33 22.78 18.94
C TRP A 367 -3.52 22.31 19.78
N LYS A 368 -3.40 22.30 21.12
CA LYS A 368 -4.49 21.93 22.01
C LYS A 368 -5.71 22.84 21.83
N CYS A 369 -5.50 24.15 21.81
CA CYS A 369 -6.58 25.11 21.57
C CYS A 369 -7.26 24.88 20.20
N TYR A 370 -6.49 24.49 19.18
CA TYR A 370 -7.03 24.14 17.87
C TYR A 370 -7.91 22.88 17.92
N LEU A 371 -7.49 21.85 18.68
CA LEU A 371 -8.31 20.66 18.92
C LEU A 371 -9.62 21.01 19.62
N GLU A 372 -9.57 21.83 20.67
CA GLU A 372 -10.75 22.28 21.43
C GLU A 372 -11.76 23.01 20.52
N ASN A 373 -11.27 23.92 19.67
CA ASN A 373 -12.13 24.62 18.70
C ASN A 373 -12.78 23.67 17.68
N ILE A 374 -12.11 22.58 17.30
CA ILE A 374 -12.67 21.56 16.40
C ILE A 374 -13.74 20.73 17.12
N SER A 375 -13.54 20.40 18.39
CA SER A 375 -14.50 19.58 19.15
C SER A 375 -15.77 20.34 19.55
N ASP A 376 -15.69 21.67 19.66
CA ASP A 376 -16.81 22.52 20.09
C ASP A 376 -17.73 22.99 18.95
N GLY A 377 -17.29 22.89 17.69
CA GLY A 377 -18.06 23.28 16.48
C GLY A 377 -18.75 22.12 15.78
#